data_AF-A0AAD9VDI2-F1
#
_entry.id   AF-A0AAD9VDI2-F1
#
_cell.length_a   1.000
_cell.length_b   1.000
_cell.length_c   1.000
_cell.angle_alpha   90.00
_cell.angle_beta   90.00
_cell.angle_gamma   90.00
#
_symmetry.space_group_name_H-M   'P 1'
#
loop_
_entity.id
_entity.type
_entity.pdbx_description
1 polymer ?
#
loop_
_entity_poly.entity_id
_entity_poly.type
_entity_poly.pdbx_seq_one_letter_code
_entity_poly.pdbx_strand_id
1 'polypeptide(L)'
;MLWTVISRTACFLLYFVYSISADRCNLGLGMITRDIMDSQITASSSHSIWTLPSAGRLWNQRRAQDSTFGGWCAVDHDKAPYLQVDFRKETVITAVASQGLSFPLGNWVKKYSLNYSCDGHNWKTYQSHKKGRVFGANNDDDSVVTNKLDEAIIARVLRVNVLDWNMYDGTHKDCKKAAGLENRQITDSQLSASSFSMGQHPSRGRLNNDVKQINGSTLWDSWCAGTEDKSQYLQVDLGEARNVTGVATQGSVIGTWVTKYVLHYSLDGYHWETYSSNHSEGESEVGTYAQMRIFIKWLR
;
A
#
# COMPACT_ATOMS: atom_id res chain seq x y z
N MET A 1 22.75 -12.16 5.90
CA MET A 1 22.57 -10.92 6.68
C MET A 1 21.20 -10.36 6.30
N LEU A 2 20.18 -10.53 7.15
CA LEU A 2 18.81 -10.09 6.84
C LEU A 2 18.69 -8.58 7.09
N TRP A 3 18.57 -7.80 6.03
CA TRP A 3 18.23 -6.38 6.11
C TRP A 3 16.72 -6.22 6.17
N THR A 4 16.23 -5.59 7.24
CA THR A 4 14.81 -5.27 7.44
C THR A 4 14.48 -4.03 6.60
N VAL A 5 13.54 -4.14 5.65
CA VAL A 5 13.05 -3.00 4.85
C VAL A 5 12.06 -2.20 5.72
N ILE A 6 12.34 -0.92 5.93
CA ILE A 6 11.47 0.01 6.67
C ILE A 6 10.57 0.73 5.66
N SER A 7 9.29 0.34 5.57
CA SER A 7 8.29 1.05 4.77
C SER A 7 7.92 2.35 5.49
N ARG A 8 8.09 3.51 4.84
CA ARG A 8 7.82 4.84 5.43
C ARG A 8 6.46 5.40 4.96
N THR A 9 5.47 4.54 4.82
CA THR A 9 4.22 4.89 4.14
C THR A 9 3.26 5.62 5.08
N ALA A 10 2.87 6.84 4.72
CA ALA A 10 1.79 7.56 5.40
C ALA A 10 0.46 7.18 4.74
N CYS A 11 -0.43 6.51 5.45
CA CYS A 11 -1.81 6.26 5.00
C CYS A 11 -2.84 6.94 5.88
N PHE A 12 -3.98 7.22 5.27
CA PHE A 12 -5.05 8.08 5.75
C PHE A 12 -6.39 7.55 5.36
N LEU A 13 -7.34 7.92 6.18
CA LEU A 13 -8.74 7.92 5.86
C LEU A 13 -9.28 9.22 6.49
N LEU A 14 -9.77 10.16 5.69
CA LEU A 14 -10.18 11.49 6.17
C LEU A 14 -11.55 11.91 5.60
N TYR A 15 -12.41 12.35 6.51
CA TYR A 15 -13.03 13.69 6.55
C TYR A 15 -14.57 13.73 6.72
N PHE A 16 -15.00 14.31 7.84
CA PHE A 16 -16.26 15.06 7.99
C PHE A 16 -15.91 16.54 8.10
N VAL A 17 -16.42 17.34 7.18
CA VAL A 17 -16.49 18.79 7.34
C VAL A 17 -17.89 19.10 7.85
N TYR A 18 -18.03 20.00 8.82
CA TYR A 18 -19.31 20.38 9.41
C TYR A 18 -19.68 21.82 9.03
N SER A 19 -20.96 22.12 8.84
CA SER A 19 -21.48 23.49 8.86
C SER A 19 -22.61 23.56 9.88
N ILE A 20 -22.58 24.55 10.79
CA ILE A 20 -23.65 24.78 11.76
C ILE A 20 -24.50 25.95 11.27
N SER A 21 -25.71 25.68 10.81
CA SER A 21 -26.84 26.58 11.02
C SER A 21 -27.77 25.93 12.04
N ALA A 22 -28.27 26.70 13.00
CA ALA A 22 -29.23 26.21 13.99
C ALA A 22 -30.39 25.45 13.30
N ASP A 23 -30.80 24.34 13.91
CA ASP A 23 -31.96 23.50 13.59
C ASP A 23 -31.84 22.23 12.73
N ARG A 24 -30.67 21.80 12.23
CA ARG A 24 -30.55 20.42 11.64
C ARG A 24 -29.11 19.86 11.43
N CYS A 25 -28.13 20.27 12.24
CA CYS A 25 -26.72 20.22 11.84
C CYS A 25 -25.85 19.11 12.45
N ASN A 26 -25.99 17.88 11.94
CA ASN A 26 -24.96 16.83 12.02
C ASN A 26 -24.79 16.07 10.68
N LEU A 27 -25.10 16.70 9.54
CA LEU A 27 -24.85 16.10 8.23
C LEU A 27 -23.41 16.38 7.79
N GLY A 28 -22.69 15.31 7.43
CA GLY A 28 -21.39 15.46 6.78
C GLY A 28 -21.51 16.09 5.40
N LEU A 29 -20.47 16.82 4.97
CA LEU A 29 -20.43 17.50 3.67
C LEU A 29 -20.46 16.59 2.42
N GLY A 30 -20.56 15.26 2.56
CA GLY A 30 -20.68 14.38 1.40
C GLY A 30 -19.54 13.38 1.18
N MET A 31 -18.55 13.32 2.07
CA MET A 31 -17.44 12.36 1.93
C MET A 31 -17.88 10.90 2.08
N ILE A 32 -18.79 10.60 3.01
CA ILE A 32 -19.29 9.23 3.22
C ILE A 32 -20.41 8.91 2.22
N THR A 33 -21.36 9.85 2.05
CA THR A 33 -22.53 9.67 1.17
C THR A 33 -22.15 9.72 -0.32
N ARG A 34 -20.91 10.13 -0.64
CA ARG A 34 -20.39 10.35 -1.99
C ARG A 34 -21.02 11.52 -2.77
N ASP A 35 -21.71 12.43 -2.07
CA ASP A 35 -22.12 13.71 -2.67
C ASP A 35 -20.90 14.57 -3.07
N ILE A 36 -19.79 14.41 -2.35
CA ILE A 36 -18.46 14.82 -2.84
C ILE A 36 -17.96 13.67 -3.72
N MET A 37 -17.87 13.91 -5.03
CA MET A 37 -17.45 12.93 -6.01
C MET A 37 -15.96 12.61 -5.91
N ASP A 38 -15.54 11.46 -6.44
CA ASP A 38 -14.12 11.06 -6.45
C ASP A 38 -13.21 12.08 -7.15
N SER A 39 -13.72 12.72 -8.21
CA SER A 39 -12.99 13.77 -8.96
C SER A 39 -12.79 15.08 -8.18
N GLN A 40 -13.45 15.23 -7.03
CA GLN A 40 -13.29 16.37 -6.12
C GLN A 40 -12.19 16.12 -5.08
N ILE A 41 -11.64 14.91 -5.00
CA ILE A 41 -10.64 14.52 -4.01
C ILE A 41 -9.33 14.27 -4.73
N THR A 42 -8.30 15.05 -4.41
CA THR A 42 -6.96 14.93 -4.98
C THR A 42 -5.91 14.90 -3.88
N ALA A 43 -4.65 14.61 -4.20
CA ALA A 43 -3.57 14.62 -3.23
C ALA A 43 -2.27 15.12 -3.86
N SER A 44 -1.25 15.34 -3.03
CA SER A 44 0.13 15.56 -3.47
C SER A 44 0.69 14.37 -4.25
N SER A 45 0.36 13.16 -3.83
CA SER A 45 0.82 11.89 -4.40
C SER A 45 -0.09 10.75 -3.95
N SER A 46 0.02 9.59 -4.59
CA SER A 46 -0.63 8.35 -4.14
C SER A 46 0.33 7.17 -4.26
N HIS A 47 0.44 6.35 -3.22
CA HIS A 47 1.39 5.24 -3.16
C HIS A 47 1.13 4.20 -4.26
N SER A 48 -0.15 3.90 -4.53
CA SER A 48 -0.57 2.90 -5.49
C SER A 48 -1.99 3.16 -5.97
N ILE A 49 -2.44 2.42 -7.00
CA ILE A 49 -3.84 2.45 -7.44
C ILE A 49 -4.81 1.99 -6.33
N TRP A 50 -4.29 1.25 -5.33
CA TRP A 50 -5.05 0.74 -4.20
C TRP A 50 -5.31 1.78 -3.10
N THR A 51 -4.60 2.90 -3.16
CA THR A 51 -4.55 3.92 -2.12
C THR A 51 -4.77 5.31 -2.69
N LEU A 52 -5.66 5.41 -3.69
CA LEU A 52 -5.99 6.65 -4.37
C LEU A 52 -6.60 7.70 -3.43
N PRO A 53 -6.48 9.01 -3.75
CA PRO A 53 -7.07 10.07 -2.94
C PRO A 53 -8.57 9.90 -2.72
N SER A 54 -9.30 9.45 -3.74
CA SER A 54 -10.75 9.19 -3.70
C SER A 54 -11.18 8.13 -2.68
N ALA A 55 -10.25 7.25 -2.28
CA ALA A 55 -10.49 6.25 -1.26
C ALA A 55 -10.41 6.83 0.15
N GLY A 56 -9.82 8.00 0.35
CA GLY A 56 -9.73 8.70 1.64
C GLY A 56 -11.08 9.23 2.10
N ARG A 57 -11.99 8.35 2.52
CA ARG A 57 -13.36 8.64 3.01
C ARG A 57 -13.61 7.83 4.27
N LEU A 58 -14.25 8.43 5.28
CA LEU A 58 -14.55 7.75 6.56
C LEU A 58 -15.28 6.41 6.36
N TRP A 59 -14.90 5.39 7.13
CA TRP A 59 -15.47 4.03 7.09
C TRP A 59 -15.42 3.33 5.73
N ASN A 60 -14.66 3.84 4.77
CA ASN A 60 -14.54 3.24 3.46
C ASN A 60 -13.80 1.90 3.57
N GLN A 61 -14.45 0.85 3.12
CA GLN A 61 -13.96 -0.52 3.25
C GLN A 61 -13.06 -0.90 2.07
N ARG A 62 -12.14 -1.81 2.32
CA ARG A 62 -11.37 -2.49 1.27
C ARG A 62 -12.31 -3.21 0.30
N ARG A 63 -12.10 -3.02 -1.00
CA ARG A 63 -12.86 -3.68 -2.08
C ARG A 63 -11.92 -4.02 -3.23
N ALA A 64 -11.73 -5.33 -3.46
CA ALA A 64 -10.86 -5.81 -4.52
C ALA A 64 -11.38 -5.47 -5.92
N GLN A 65 -12.71 -5.41 -6.10
CA GLN A 65 -13.32 -5.11 -7.40
C GLN A 65 -13.04 -3.68 -7.86
N ASP A 66 -12.90 -2.76 -6.91
CA ASP A 66 -12.66 -1.33 -7.14
C ASP A 66 -11.17 -0.97 -6.99
N SER A 67 -10.30 -1.97 -6.87
CA SER A 67 -8.88 -1.79 -6.57
C SER A 67 -8.63 -0.80 -5.43
N THR A 68 -9.27 -0.98 -4.26
CA THR A 68 -9.13 -0.03 -3.14
C THR A 68 -8.93 -0.73 -1.80
N PHE A 69 -8.04 -0.19 -0.97
CA PHE A 69 -7.89 -0.57 0.43
C PHE A 69 -8.82 0.18 1.38
N GLY A 70 -9.54 1.18 0.88
CA GLY A 70 -10.44 1.98 1.71
C GLY A 70 -9.82 3.27 2.25
N GLY A 71 -8.56 3.58 1.95
CA GLY A 71 -7.89 4.81 2.36
C GLY A 71 -6.90 5.33 1.32
N TRP A 72 -6.40 6.55 1.53
CA TRP A 72 -5.36 7.18 0.73
C TRP A 72 -3.99 7.00 1.37
N CYS A 73 -2.93 6.77 0.61
CA CYS A 73 -1.55 6.79 1.11
C CYS A 73 -0.68 7.63 0.19
N ALA A 74 0.22 8.42 0.75
CA ALA A 74 1.23 9.14 -0.03
C ALA A 74 2.38 8.22 -0.43
N VAL A 75 3.13 8.58 -1.48
CA VAL A 75 4.38 7.88 -1.81
C VAL A 75 5.44 8.15 -0.73
N ASP A 76 6.33 7.18 -0.48
CA ASP A 76 7.29 7.23 0.65
C ASP A 76 8.28 8.41 0.61
N HIS A 77 8.50 9.01 -0.56
CA HIS A 77 9.41 10.15 -0.74
C HIS A 77 8.71 11.52 -0.80
N ASP A 78 7.40 11.56 -0.57
CA ASP A 78 6.65 12.81 -0.46
C ASP A 78 6.95 13.51 0.87
N LYS A 79 7.65 14.64 0.80
CA LYS A 79 8.08 15.40 1.98
C LYS A 79 7.01 16.33 2.53
N ALA A 80 5.94 16.57 1.77
CA ALA A 80 4.85 17.46 2.18
C ALA A 80 3.50 16.89 1.73
N PRO A 81 3.12 15.69 2.25
CA PRO A 81 1.93 15.04 1.77
C PRO A 81 0.69 15.84 2.13
N TYR A 82 -0.28 15.92 1.21
CA TYR A 82 -1.58 16.49 1.50
C TYR A 82 -2.69 15.74 0.78
N LEU A 83 -3.84 15.65 1.43
CA LEU A 83 -5.12 15.30 0.81
C LEU A 83 -5.95 16.58 0.64
N GLN A 84 -6.52 16.77 -0.54
CA GLN A 84 -7.26 17.96 -0.95
C GLN A 84 -8.69 17.59 -1.32
N VAL A 85 -9.65 18.42 -0.89
CA VAL A 85 -11.05 18.33 -1.28
C VAL A 85 -11.51 19.66 -1.88
N ASP A 86 -12.02 19.64 -3.11
CA ASP A 86 -12.67 20.78 -3.78
C ASP A 86 -14.19 20.66 -3.64
N PHE A 87 -14.80 21.47 -2.76
CA PHE A 87 -16.25 21.48 -2.54
C PHE A 87 -17.03 22.09 -3.72
N ARG A 88 -16.35 22.60 -4.76
CA ARG A 88 -16.89 23.28 -5.96
C ARG A 88 -17.61 24.60 -5.70
N LYS A 89 -18.02 24.85 -4.45
CA LYS A 89 -18.62 26.09 -3.97
C LYS A 89 -18.03 26.45 -2.62
N GLU A 90 -18.12 27.73 -2.27
CA GLU A 90 -17.76 28.18 -0.93
C GLU A 90 -18.60 27.44 0.12
N THR A 91 -17.91 26.85 1.08
CA THR A 91 -18.52 25.99 2.09
C THR A 91 -17.96 26.30 3.46
N VAL A 92 -18.84 26.23 4.46
CA VAL A 92 -18.49 26.42 5.86
C VAL A 92 -18.02 25.09 6.45
N ILE A 93 -16.86 25.13 7.11
CA ILE A 93 -16.12 23.98 7.62
C ILE A 93 -15.87 24.19 9.11
N THR A 94 -16.39 23.31 9.97
CA THR A 94 -16.34 23.47 11.44
C THR A 94 -15.75 22.28 12.18
N ALA A 95 -15.44 21.17 11.49
CA ALA A 95 -14.62 20.10 12.04
C ALA A 95 -13.91 19.32 10.93
N VAL A 96 -12.99 18.46 11.36
CA VAL A 96 -12.27 17.45 10.57
C VAL A 96 -12.44 16.10 11.26
N ALA A 97 -12.61 15.00 10.54
CA ALA A 97 -12.53 13.66 11.13
C ALA A 97 -11.52 12.79 10.40
N SER A 98 -10.59 12.17 11.13
CA SER A 98 -9.56 11.26 10.62
C SER A 98 -9.73 9.84 11.17
N GLN A 99 -9.28 8.87 10.40
CA GLN A 99 -9.22 7.46 10.73
C GLN A 99 -7.97 6.87 10.04
N GLY A 100 -7.44 5.77 10.59
CA GLY A 100 -6.33 5.07 9.97
C GLY A 100 -6.76 4.12 8.85
N LEU A 101 -5.82 3.30 8.41
CA LEU A 101 -5.99 2.27 7.41
C LEU A 101 -5.29 0.99 7.91
N SER A 102 -6.09 0.03 8.40
CA SER A 102 -5.55 -1.20 9.00
C SER A 102 -4.79 -2.11 8.04
N PHE A 103 -5.15 -2.12 6.75
CA PHE A 103 -4.52 -2.96 5.73
C PHE A 103 -3.84 -2.12 4.65
N PRO A 104 -2.59 -2.42 4.21
CA PRO A 104 -1.82 -3.63 4.49
C PRO A 104 -0.90 -3.60 5.73
N LEU A 105 -0.56 -2.42 6.27
CA LEU A 105 0.50 -2.28 7.28
C LEU A 105 0.04 -1.67 8.61
N GLY A 106 -1.25 -1.38 8.80
CA GLY A 106 -1.72 -0.67 9.99
C GLY A 106 -1.15 0.74 10.08
N ASN A 107 -1.64 1.64 9.23
CA ASN A 107 -1.08 2.97 9.04
C ASN A 107 -2.07 4.04 9.48
N TRP A 108 -1.60 5.06 10.17
CA TRP A 108 -2.42 6.20 10.57
C TRP A 108 -1.59 7.46 10.73
N VAL A 109 -2.29 8.58 10.87
CA VAL A 109 -1.67 9.88 11.08
C VAL A 109 -1.82 10.37 12.48
N LYS A 110 -0.72 10.90 13.00
CA LYS A 110 -0.60 11.39 14.37
C LYS A 110 -0.86 12.88 14.42
N LYS A 111 -0.40 13.64 13.41
CA LYS A 111 -0.57 15.09 13.36
C LYS A 111 -0.76 15.61 11.94
N TYR A 112 -1.60 16.63 11.80
CA TYR A 112 -1.80 17.36 10.55
C TYR A 112 -2.02 18.87 10.80
N SER A 113 -1.91 19.66 9.74
CA SER A 113 -2.39 21.05 9.68
C SER A 113 -3.42 21.21 8.56
N LEU A 114 -4.12 22.34 8.56
CA LEU A 114 -5.13 22.65 7.53
C LEU A 114 -4.73 23.88 6.74
N ASN A 115 -4.72 23.75 5.41
CA ASN A 115 -4.67 24.88 4.50
C ASN A 115 -6.00 24.99 3.75
N TYR A 116 -6.46 26.20 3.48
CA TYR A 116 -7.73 26.43 2.79
C TYR A 116 -7.63 27.58 1.79
N SER A 117 -8.48 27.54 0.77
CA SER A 117 -8.49 28.52 -0.32
C SER A 117 -9.89 28.67 -0.92
N CYS A 118 -10.23 29.87 -1.38
CA CYS A 118 -11.46 30.13 -2.14
C CYS A 118 -11.26 29.98 -3.65
N ASP A 119 -10.04 30.17 -4.15
CA ASP A 119 -9.70 30.18 -5.58
C ASP A 119 -8.82 28.99 -6.01
N GLY A 120 -8.33 28.18 -5.06
CA GLY A 120 -7.42 27.06 -5.29
C GLY A 120 -5.95 27.45 -5.51
N HIS A 121 -5.64 28.76 -5.51
CA HIS A 121 -4.32 29.30 -5.82
C HIS A 121 -3.70 30.01 -4.61
N ASN A 122 -4.49 30.83 -3.91
CA ASN A 122 -4.08 31.56 -2.73
C ASN A 122 -4.48 30.78 -1.47
N TRP A 123 -3.49 30.31 -0.72
CA TRP A 123 -3.69 29.44 0.43
C TRP A 123 -3.50 30.17 1.74
N LYS A 124 -4.40 29.91 2.69
CA LYS A 124 -4.29 30.34 4.08
C LYS A 124 -4.11 29.11 4.96
N THR A 125 -3.29 29.22 6.00
CA THR A 125 -3.14 28.19 7.02
C THR A 125 -4.09 28.48 8.17
N TYR A 126 -4.85 27.47 8.60
CA TYR A 126 -5.72 27.59 9.76
C TYR A 126 -4.89 27.65 11.05
N GLN A 127 -5.27 28.56 11.93
CA GLN A 127 -4.67 28.71 13.26
C GLN A 127 -5.79 28.87 14.28
N SER A 128 -5.95 27.88 15.15
CA SER A 128 -6.81 27.98 16.33
C SER A 128 -6.10 28.75 17.43
N HIS A 129 -6.87 29.56 18.17
CA HIS A 129 -6.37 30.22 19.37
C HIS A 129 -6.04 29.24 20.52
N LYS A 130 -6.70 28.07 20.57
CA LYS A 130 -6.53 27.06 21.64
C LYS A 130 -5.58 25.93 21.26
N LYS A 131 -5.67 25.43 20.02
CA LYS A 131 -4.92 24.27 19.51
C LYS A 131 -3.71 24.68 18.66
N GLY A 132 -3.55 25.97 18.34
CA GLY A 132 -2.53 26.43 17.41
C GLY A 132 -2.80 25.97 15.97
N ARG A 133 -1.72 25.70 15.22
CA ARG A 133 -1.78 25.32 13.78
C ARG A 133 -1.81 23.81 13.53
N VAL A 134 -1.57 23.01 14.57
CA VAL A 134 -1.35 21.56 14.47
C VAL A 134 -2.43 20.83 15.26
N PHE A 135 -3.04 19.85 14.61
CA PHE A 135 -4.05 18.98 15.21
C PHE A 135 -3.46 17.61 15.49
N GLY A 136 -3.72 17.07 16.69
CA GLY A 136 -3.52 15.66 16.96
C GLY A 136 -4.62 14.83 16.26
N ALA A 137 -4.23 13.71 15.67
CA ALA A 137 -5.11 12.80 14.93
C ALA A 137 -5.17 11.44 15.66
N ASN A 138 -4.92 10.34 14.97
CA ASN A 138 -5.09 8.98 15.43
C ASN A 138 -3.89 8.44 16.22
N ASN A 139 -4.15 7.45 17.07
CA ASN A 139 -3.14 6.63 17.75
C ASN A 139 -3.24 5.13 17.39
N ASP A 140 -4.16 4.80 16.48
CA ASP A 140 -4.50 3.46 16.01
C ASP A 140 -4.95 3.53 14.53
N ASP A 141 -5.18 2.37 13.92
CA ASP A 141 -5.53 2.28 12.50
C ASP A 141 -7.04 2.21 12.21
N ASP A 142 -7.90 2.21 13.24
CA ASP A 142 -9.32 1.91 13.12
C ASP A 142 -10.25 2.97 13.73
N SER A 143 -9.83 3.71 14.76
CA SER A 143 -10.72 4.64 15.45
C SER A 143 -10.94 5.93 14.66
N VAL A 144 -12.05 6.61 14.95
CA VAL A 144 -12.35 7.93 14.35
C VAL A 144 -12.02 9.03 15.35
N VAL A 145 -11.12 9.93 14.96
CA VAL A 145 -10.79 11.14 15.72
C VAL A 145 -11.39 12.35 15.03
N THR A 146 -12.26 13.07 15.74
CA THR A 146 -12.89 14.30 15.23
C THR A 146 -12.34 15.54 15.91
N ASN A 147 -11.73 16.43 15.12
CA ASN A 147 -11.26 17.74 15.56
C ASN A 147 -12.24 18.83 15.14
N LYS A 148 -13.04 19.31 16.11
CA LYS A 148 -13.78 20.57 15.95
C LYS A 148 -12.82 21.75 15.84
N LEU A 149 -13.13 22.65 14.91
CA LEU A 149 -12.46 23.92 14.72
C LEU A 149 -13.08 24.93 15.68
N ASP A 150 -12.24 25.72 16.36
CA ASP A 150 -12.72 26.81 17.21
C ASP A 150 -13.41 27.89 16.37
N GLU A 151 -12.83 28.19 15.19
CA GLU A 151 -13.40 29.12 14.21
C GLU A 151 -13.71 28.36 12.92
N ALA A 152 -14.88 28.64 12.33
CA ALA A 152 -15.26 28.03 11.07
C ALA A 152 -14.34 28.52 9.95
N ILE A 153 -13.86 27.61 9.10
CA ILE A 153 -13.25 27.97 7.82
C ILE A 153 -14.36 28.17 6.80
N ILE A 154 -14.31 29.26 6.05
CA ILE A 154 -15.16 29.48 4.88
C ILE A 154 -14.25 29.40 3.65
N ALA A 155 -14.40 28.35 2.85
CA ALA A 155 -13.50 28.07 1.71
C ALA A 155 -14.17 27.17 0.67
N ARG A 156 -13.64 27.19 -0.55
CA ARG A 156 -14.01 26.23 -1.61
C ARG A 156 -13.15 24.98 -1.56
N VAL A 157 -11.87 25.12 -1.22
CA VAL A 157 -10.90 24.02 -1.23
C VAL A 157 -10.25 23.92 0.14
N LEU A 158 -10.13 22.70 0.64
CA LEU A 158 -9.43 22.40 1.88
C LEU A 158 -8.33 21.37 1.61
N ARG A 159 -7.15 21.60 2.18
CA ARG A 159 -6.04 20.66 2.28
C ARG A 159 -5.82 20.23 3.72
N VAL A 160 -5.66 18.93 3.91
CA VAL A 160 -5.14 18.34 5.13
C VAL A 160 -3.68 18.01 4.87
N ASN A 161 -2.77 18.78 5.45
CA ASN A 161 -1.34 18.58 5.28
C ASN A 161 -0.82 17.70 6.41
N VAL A 162 -0.15 16.64 6.02
CA VAL A 162 0.38 15.61 6.90
C VAL A 162 1.66 16.13 7.53
N LEU A 163 1.77 16.04 8.86
CA LEU A 163 2.97 16.49 9.57
C LEU A 163 3.69 15.34 10.28
N ASP A 164 2.95 14.35 10.77
CA ASP A 164 3.49 13.24 11.56
C ASP A 164 2.57 12.02 11.41
N TRP A 165 3.15 10.83 11.21
CA TRP A 165 2.41 9.59 10.97
C TRP A 165 3.04 8.40 11.69
N ASN A 166 2.29 7.30 11.75
CA ASN A 166 2.85 6.05 12.21
C ASN A 166 3.81 5.50 11.17
N MET A 167 5.09 5.40 11.54
CA MET A 167 6.05 4.63 10.78
C MET A 167 5.93 3.17 11.24
N TYR A 168 5.59 2.28 10.33
CA TYR A 168 5.78 0.86 10.55
C TYR A 168 7.29 0.58 10.61
N ASP A 169 7.88 0.53 11.80
CA ASP A 169 9.33 0.34 11.96
C ASP A 169 9.79 -1.13 11.81
N GLY A 170 8.88 -2.03 11.44
CA GLY A 170 9.17 -3.46 11.29
C GLY A 170 9.51 -4.18 12.60
N THR A 171 9.36 -3.54 13.77
CA THR A 171 9.56 -4.16 15.09
C THR A 171 8.33 -4.84 15.66
N HIS A 172 7.27 -5.02 14.85
CA HIS A 172 6.36 -6.14 15.09
C HIS A 172 7.17 -7.43 14.97
N LYS A 173 7.56 -7.96 16.13
CA LYS A 173 8.33 -9.20 16.35
C LYS A 173 7.79 -10.42 15.58
N ASP A 174 6.58 -10.31 15.02
CA ASP A 174 5.86 -11.39 14.35
C ASP A 174 5.98 -11.39 12.80
N CYS A 175 6.70 -10.43 12.18
CA CYS A 175 6.72 -10.30 10.71
C CYS A 175 7.91 -11.00 10.00
N LYS A 176 8.68 -11.84 10.69
CA LYS A 176 9.76 -12.68 10.10
C LYS A 176 9.37 -14.14 9.93
N LYS A 177 8.07 -14.44 9.83
CA LYS A 177 7.59 -15.80 9.60
C LYS A 177 7.64 -16.13 8.10
N ALA A 178 8.22 -17.27 7.75
CA ALA A 178 8.20 -17.76 6.37
C ALA A 178 6.76 -17.89 5.85
N ALA A 179 6.49 -17.37 4.65
CA ALA A 179 5.14 -17.32 4.08
C ALA A 179 4.53 -18.70 3.76
N GLY A 180 5.38 -19.73 3.67
CA GLY A 180 4.95 -21.12 3.52
C GLY A 180 5.46 -21.85 2.28
N LEU A 181 6.40 -21.27 1.51
CA LEU A 181 6.97 -21.96 0.34
C LEU A 181 7.81 -23.18 0.72
N GLU A 182 8.73 -23.03 1.68
CA GLU A 182 9.63 -24.10 2.11
C GLU A 182 8.86 -25.26 2.77
N ASN A 183 8.00 -24.95 3.75
CA ASN A 183 7.25 -25.94 4.51
C ASN A 183 5.98 -26.46 3.80
N ARG A 184 5.78 -26.10 2.53
CA ARG A 184 4.63 -26.50 1.69
C ARG A 184 3.24 -26.08 2.18
N GLN A 185 3.15 -25.10 3.10
CA GLN A 185 1.85 -24.45 3.42
C GLN A 185 1.27 -23.71 2.22
N ILE A 186 2.12 -23.12 1.37
CA ILE A 186 1.74 -22.70 0.02
C ILE A 186 1.79 -23.95 -0.85
N THR A 187 0.64 -24.34 -1.38
CA THR A 187 0.45 -25.59 -2.16
C THR A 187 1.05 -25.49 -3.55
N ASP A 188 1.29 -26.64 -4.22
CA ASP A 188 1.87 -26.65 -5.57
C ASP A 188 1.00 -25.92 -6.60
N SER A 189 -0.33 -25.94 -6.42
CA SER A 189 -1.29 -25.21 -7.27
C SER A 189 -1.20 -23.69 -7.16
N GLN A 190 -0.56 -23.18 -6.10
CA GLN A 190 -0.32 -21.76 -5.91
C GLN A 190 0.97 -21.28 -6.59
N LEU A 191 1.75 -22.17 -7.21
CA LEU A 191 2.94 -21.79 -7.97
C LEU A 191 2.68 -21.95 -9.47
N SER A 192 2.96 -20.90 -10.24
CA SER A 192 2.91 -20.89 -11.69
C SER A 192 4.17 -20.22 -12.25
N ALA A 193 4.45 -20.36 -13.54
CA ALA A 193 5.55 -19.67 -14.19
C ALA A 193 5.21 -19.37 -15.65
N SER A 194 5.98 -18.47 -16.27
CA SER A 194 5.93 -18.23 -17.71
C SER A 194 6.19 -19.50 -18.53
N SER A 195 7.19 -20.27 -18.11
CA SER A 195 7.60 -21.51 -18.74
C SER A 195 8.39 -22.37 -17.75
N PHE A 196 8.66 -23.61 -18.11
CA PHE A 196 9.58 -24.46 -17.36
C PHE A 196 10.27 -25.48 -18.26
N SER A 197 11.50 -25.83 -17.90
CA SER A 197 12.27 -26.92 -18.50
C SER A 197 11.76 -28.29 -18.02
N MET A 198 12.02 -29.36 -18.78
CA MET A 198 11.43 -30.69 -18.58
C MET A 198 11.54 -31.19 -17.13
N GLY A 199 10.40 -31.27 -16.41
CA GLY A 199 10.32 -31.72 -15.03
C GLY A 199 10.69 -30.68 -13.95
N GLN A 200 11.23 -29.52 -14.35
CA GLN A 200 11.58 -28.39 -13.47
C GLN A 200 10.39 -27.45 -13.26
N HIS A 201 9.25 -28.04 -12.91
CA HIS A 201 7.98 -27.32 -12.76
C HIS A 201 8.05 -26.19 -11.72
N PRO A 202 7.17 -25.18 -11.79
CA PRO A 202 7.11 -24.08 -10.82
C PRO A 202 7.00 -24.55 -9.36
N SER A 203 6.32 -25.67 -9.13
CA SER A 203 6.18 -26.32 -7.81
C SER A 203 7.51 -26.76 -7.18
N ARG A 204 8.59 -26.82 -7.97
CA ARG A 204 9.96 -27.10 -7.52
C ARG A 204 10.70 -25.85 -7.07
N GLY A 205 10.22 -24.64 -7.36
CA GLY A 205 10.80 -23.37 -6.94
C GLY A 205 10.59 -23.06 -5.45
N ARG A 206 11.01 -23.98 -4.57
CA ARG A 206 10.90 -23.86 -3.11
C ARG A 206 12.29 -23.81 -2.49
N LEU A 207 12.43 -23.01 -1.43
CA LEU A 207 13.68 -22.95 -0.65
C LEU A 207 13.95 -24.29 0.02
N ASN A 208 15.21 -24.70 0.08
CA ASN A 208 15.70 -25.95 0.68
C ASN A 208 14.94 -27.18 0.20
N ASN A 209 14.56 -27.21 -1.09
CA ASN A 209 13.80 -28.30 -1.65
C ASN A 209 14.71 -29.48 -1.97
N ASP A 210 14.49 -30.61 -1.32
CA ASP A 210 15.34 -31.80 -1.49
C ASP A 210 15.19 -32.43 -2.88
N VAL A 211 16.33 -32.88 -3.41
CA VAL A 211 16.37 -33.80 -4.57
C VAL A 211 15.74 -35.14 -4.15
N LYS A 212 14.69 -35.57 -4.85
CA LYS A 212 14.06 -36.86 -4.61
C LYS A 212 14.34 -37.82 -5.76
N GLN A 213 14.81 -39.02 -5.43
CA GLN A 213 14.90 -40.12 -6.38
C GLN A 213 13.58 -40.91 -6.36
N ILE A 214 12.91 -41.01 -7.51
CA ILE A 214 11.72 -41.87 -7.66
C ILE A 214 11.96 -42.82 -8.82
N ASN A 215 11.91 -44.13 -8.58
CA ASN A 215 12.06 -45.17 -9.59
C ASN A 215 13.29 -44.99 -10.50
N GLY A 216 14.43 -44.60 -9.92
CA GLY A 216 15.68 -44.36 -10.66
C GLY A 216 15.74 -43.04 -11.44
N SER A 217 14.72 -42.19 -11.34
CA SER A 217 14.70 -40.84 -11.92
C SER A 217 14.90 -39.77 -10.83
N THR A 218 15.87 -38.88 -11.06
CA THR A 218 16.10 -37.69 -10.23
C THR A 218 14.99 -36.67 -10.49
N LEU A 219 14.19 -36.37 -9.47
CA LEU A 219 13.34 -35.17 -9.51
C LEU A 219 14.20 -33.94 -9.28
N TRP A 220 14.03 -32.96 -10.16
CA TRP A 220 14.67 -31.67 -10.02
C TRP A 220 14.27 -30.98 -8.72
N ASP A 221 15.24 -30.32 -8.11
CA ASP A 221 15.15 -29.59 -6.85
C ASP A 221 14.70 -28.14 -7.03
N SER A 222 14.78 -27.62 -8.25
CA SER A 222 14.50 -26.22 -8.57
C SER A 222 13.50 -26.07 -9.72
N TRP A 223 12.92 -24.88 -9.83
CA TRP A 223 12.31 -24.41 -11.07
C TRP A 223 13.38 -23.79 -11.97
N CYS A 224 13.31 -24.08 -13.27
CA CYS A 224 14.09 -23.40 -14.29
C CYS A 224 13.17 -23.07 -15.46
N ALA A 225 13.32 -21.86 -16.01
CA ALA A 225 12.61 -21.44 -17.20
C ALA A 225 12.93 -22.36 -18.39
N GLY A 226 11.98 -22.48 -19.32
CA GLY A 226 12.15 -23.22 -20.58
C GLY A 226 12.96 -22.46 -21.63
N THR A 227 13.09 -21.13 -21.48
CA THR A 227 13.91 -20.26 -22.33
C THR A 227 14.69 -19.25 -21.50
N GLU A 228 15.84 -18.83 -22.00
CA GLU A 228 16.69 -17.82 -21.34
C GLU A 228 16.41 -16.43 -21.92
N ASP A 229 15.35 -15.78 -21.43
CA ASP A 229 15.00 -14.42 -21.81
C ASP A 229 14.54 -13.58 -20.61
N LYS A 230 14.42 -12.26 -20.79
CA LYS A 230 14.11 -11.32 -19.70
C LYS A 230 12.64 -11.29 -19.28
N SER A 231 11.78 -12.04 -19.97
CA SER A 231 10.34 -12.08 -19.73
C SER A 231 9.91 -13.23 -18.83
N GLN A 232 10.85 -14.13 -18.48
CA GLN A 232 10.58 -15.28 -17.64
C GLN A 232 10.18 -14.86 -16.23
N TYR A 233 9.16 -15.54 -15.68
CA TYR A 233 8.73 -15.32 -14.33
C TYR A 233 8.36 -16.60 -13.57
N LEU A 234 8.64 -16.60 -12.27
CA LEU A 234 8.02 -17.49 -11.29
C LEU A 234 6.99 -16.70 -10.49
N GLN A 235 5.78 -17.23 -10.41
CA GLN A 235 4.65 -16.62 -9.75
C GLN A 235 4.19 -17.45 -8.55
N VAL A 236 3.90 -16.77 -7.44
CA VAL A 236 3.43 -17.40 -6.19
C VAL A 236 2.15 -16.73 -5.72
N ASP A 237 1.05 -17.47 -5.68
CA ASP A 237 -0.24 -17.06 -5.13
C ASP A 237 -0.27 -17.24 -3.60
N LEU A 238 -0.28 -16.14 -2.85
CA LEU A 238 -0.32 -16.16 -1.39
C LEU A 238 -1.71 -16.46 -0.81
N GLY A 239 -2.74 -16.57 -1.65
CA GLY A 239 -4.14 -16.89 -1.31
C GLY A 239 -4.92 -15.77 -0.63
N GLU A 240 -4.24 -14.99 0.22
CA GLU A 240 -4.76 -13.76 0.82
C GLU A 240 -3.70 -12.65 0.73
N ALA A 241 -4.13 -11.43 1.03
CA ALA A 241 -3.26 -10.27 1.01
C ALA A 241 -2.37 -10.23 2.23
N ARG A 242 -1.06 -10.33 1.99
CA ARG A 242 -0.05 -10.45 3.05
C ARG A 242 0.99 -9.36 2.89
N ASN A 243 1.50 -8.90 4.02
CA ASN A 243 2.69 -8.06 4.04
C ASN A 243 3.92 -8.94 3.74
N VAL A 244 4.58 -8.69 2.62
CA VAL A 244 5.80 -9.40 2.23
C VAL A 244 6.99 -8.49 2.50
N THR A 245 7.73 -8.81 3.55
CA THR A 245 8.84 -7.98 4.06
C THR A 245 10.20 -8.36 3.49
N GLY A 246 10.28 -9.46 2.74
CA GLY A 246 11.51 -9.91 2.09
C GLY A 246 11.32 -11.17 1.29
N VAL A 247 12.29 -11.47 0.43
CA VAL A 247 12.33 -12.70 -0.38
C VAL A 247 13.70 -13.34 -0.26
N ALA A 248 13.71 -14.65 -0.02
CA ALA A 248 14.91 -15.46 -0.07
C ALA A 248 15.00 -16.16 -1.43
N THR A 249 16.19 -16.18 -2.03
CA THR A 249 16.48 -16.88 -3.28
C THR A 249 17.53 -17.95 -3.07
N GLN A 250 17.48 -19.01 -3.88
CA GLN A 250 18.44 -20.11 -3.85
C GLN A 250 18.61 -20.67 -5.27
N GLY A 251 19.83 -21.11 -5.60
CA GLY A 251 20.14 -21.82 -6.83
C GLY A 251 19.82 -23.31 -6.76
N SER A 252 19.90 -23.99 -7.90
CA SER A 252 19.82 -25.45 -7.97
C SER A 252 21.12 -26.09 -7.46
N VAL A 253 21.01 -27.30 -6.91
CA VAL A 253 22.13 -28.17 -6.54
C VAL A 253 23.07 -28.48 -7.70
N ILE A 254 22.60 -28.39 -8.95
CA ILE A 254 23.45 -28.62 -10.15
C ILE A 254 24.21 -27.36 -10.60
N GLY A 255 24.18 -26.27 -9.84
CA GLY A 255 25.04 -25.11 -10.05
C GLY A 255 24.47 -24.04 -10.99
N THR A 256 23.15 -23.89 -11.05
CA THR A 256 22.49 -22.79 -11.76
C THR A 256 21.73 -21.90 -10.78
N TRP A 257 21.80 -20.57 -10.95
CA TRP A 257 21.13 -19.63 -10.05
C TRP A 257 20.78 -18.32 -10.76
N VAL A 258 19.78 -17.63 -10.21
CA VAL A 258 19.39 -16.28 -10.64
C VAL A 258 20.22 -15.26 -9.88
N THR A 259 20.88 -14.35 -10.59
CA THR A 259 21.71 -13.29 -10.01
C THR A 259 20.94 -11.99 -9.82
N LYS A 260 20.00 -11.70 -10.71
CA LYS A 260 19.17 -10.50 -10.66
C LYS A 260 17.72 -10.81 -10.97
N TYR A 261 16.84 -10.16 -10.22
CA TYR A 261 15.41 -10.26 -10.43
C TYR A 261 14.74 -8.91 -10.21
N VAL A 262 13.63 -8.73 -10.89
CA VAL A 262 12.68 -7.65 -10.62
C VAL A 262 11.50 -8.27 -9.89
N LEU A 263 11.07 -7.63 -8.81
CA LEU A 263 9.89 -8.04 -8.08
C LEU A 263 8.68 -7.28 -8.63
N HIS A 264 7.67 -8.02 -9.06
CA HIS A 264 6.35 -7.45 -9.30
C HIS A 264 5.37 -8.01 -8.28
N TYR A 265 4.40 -7.19 -7.88
CA TYR A 265 3.31 -7.62 -7.03
C TYR A 265 1.95 -7.22 -7.59
N SER A 266 0.93 -7.99 -7.26
CA SER A 266 -0.45 -7.71 -7.66
C SER A 266 -1.38 -8.18 -6.56
N LEU A 267 -2.45 -7.43 -6.34
CA LEU A 267 -3.49 -7.69 -5.34
C LEU A 267 -4.80 -8.24 -5.96
N ASP A 268 -4.88 -8.23 -7.30
CA ASP A 268 -6.04 -8.69 -8.09
C ASP A 268 -5.67 -9.71 -9.17
N GLY A 269 -4.40 -9.81 -9.54
CA GLY A 269 -3.85 -10.74 -10.54
C GLY A 269 -3.84 -10.17 -11.95
N TYR A 270 -4.39 -8.98 -12.13
CA TYR A 270 -4.54 -8.30 -13.41
C TYR A 270 -3.63 -7.08 -13.48
N HIS A 271 -3.58 -6.27 -12.42
CA HIS A 271 -2.75 -5.09 -12.32
C HIS A 271 -1.50 -5.40 -11.51
N TRP A 272 -0.34 -5.26 -12.16
CA TRP A 272 0.95 -5.57 -11.58
C TRP A 272 1.75 -4.29 -11.37
N GLU A 273 2.24 -4.09 -10.15
CA GLU A 273 3.14 -3.01 -9.79
C GLU A 273 4.57 -3.56 -9.71
N THR A 274 5.52 -2.77 -10.17
CA THR A 274 6.95 -3.09 -10.05
C THR A 274 7.46 -2.52 -8.73
N TYR A 275 8.03 -3.36 -7.89
CA TYR A 275 8.71 -2.89 -6.70
C TYR A 275 10.00 -2.17 -7.10
N SER A 276 10.07 -0.86 -6.81
CA SER A 276 11.26 -0.05 -7.02
C SER A 276 11.70 0.59 -5.70
N SER A 277 12.82 0.14 -5.14
CA SER A 277 13.48 0.86 -4.05
C SER A 277 14.22 2.06 -4.65
N ASN A 278 13.76 3.28 -4.39
CA ASN A 278 14.51 4.49 -4.69
C ASN A 278 15.70 4.64 -3.71
N HIS A 279 16.70 3.79 -3.84
CA HIS A 279 18.00 3.94 -3.22
C HIS A 279 19.09 3.82 -4.28
N SER A 280 19.90 4.88 -4.36
CA SER A 280 21.04 5.06 -5.23
C SER A 280 22.19 4.12 -4.90
N GLU A 281 22.85 3.69 -5.98
CA GLU A 281 24.21 3.13 -6.12
C GLU A 281 24.48 1.66 -5.74
N GLY A 282 25.02 0.94 -6.74
CA GLY A 282 26.03 -0.10 -6.53
C GLY A 282 25.53 -1.54 -6.60
N GLU A 283 25.37 -2.09 -7.81
CA GLU A 283 26.35 -3.05 -8.34
C GLU A 283 25.82 -3.87 -9.55
N SER A 284 26.75 -3.96 -10.52
CA SER A 284 27.00 -5.02 -11.50
C SER A 284 26.00 -5.27 -12.64
N GLU A 285 26.22 -4.63 -13.78
CA GLU A 285 25.90 -5.26 -15.07
C GLU A 285 26.49 -6.69 -15.17
N VAL A 286 25.90 -7.49 -16.07
CA VAL A 286 26.12 -8.91 -16.45
C VAL A 286 24.99 -9.86 -15.98
N GLY A 287 24.31 -10.50 -16.96
CA GLY A 287 23.04 -11.27 -16.88
C GLY A 287 23.13 -12.59 -16.08
N THR A 288 22.06 -13.37 -15.83
CA THR A 288 20.79 -13.69 -16.52
C THR A 288 19.54 -13.26 -15.72
N TYR A 289 18.44 -12.96 -16.42
CA TYR A 289 17.26 -12.26 -15.88
C TYR A 289 16.13 -13.24 -15.56
N ALA A 290 15.62 -13.30 -14.33
CA ALA A 290 14.32 -13.90 -14.03
C ALA A 290 13.48 -12.90 -13.22
N GLN A 291 12.24 -12.63 -13.63
CA GLN A 291 11.31 -11.80 -12.87
C GLN A 291 10.65 -12.65 -11.78
N MET A 292 10.53 -12.15 -10.57
CA MET A 292 9.75 -12.82 -9.52
C MET A 292 8.44 -12.07 -9.34
N ARG A 293 7.32 -12.78 -9.49
CA ARG A 293 5.97 -12.20 -9.41
C ARG A 293 5.28 -12.72 -8.16
N ILE A 294 5.19 -11.89 -7.13
CA ILE A 294 4.45 -12.25 -5.92
C ILE A 294 2.99 -11.88 -6.13
N PHE A 295 2.13 -12.89 -6.15
CA PHE A 295 0.72 -12.73 -6.35
C PHE A 295 -0.02 -12.78 -5.01
N ILE A 296 -0.85 -11.78 -4.77
CA ILE A 296 -1.87 -11.80 -3.74
C ILE A 296 -3.18 -12.00 -4.48
N LYS A 297 -3.75 -13.21 -4.42
CA LYS A 297 -5.12 -13.43 -4.88
C LYS A 297 -6.10 -13.24 -3.73
N TRP A 298 -7.32 -12.87 -4.08
CA TRP A 298 -8.52 -13.20 -3.31
C TRP A 298 -9.41 -14.00 -4.25
N LEU A 299 -9.76 -15.23 -3.87
CA LEU A 299 -10.88 -15.94 -4.47
C LEU A 299 -12.03 -15.95 -3.46
N ARG A 300 -13.23 -15.75 -3.99
CA ARG A 300 -14.51 -15.63 -3.27
C ARG A 300 -14.72 -16.66 -2.18
#